data_AF-A0A2P2JC66-F1
#
_entry.id   AF-A0A2P2JC66-F1
#
_cell.length_a   1.000
_cell.length_b   1.000
_cell.length_c   1.000
_cell.angle_alpha   90.00
_cell.angle_beta   90.00
_cell.angle_gamma   90.00
#
_symmetry.space_group_name_H-M   'P 1'
#
loop_
_entity.id
_entity.type
_entity.pdbx_description
1 polymer ?
#
loop_
_entity_poly.entity_id
_entity_poly.type
_entity_poly.pdbx_seq_one_letter_code
_entity_poly.pdbx_strand_id
1 'polypeptide(L)'
;MICTFLTRYELMQSCGTDSTVNLWFASTSAGDELPSESLVESPTQRVNPLLNTYSDFEDSVYGLAWSSREPWIFASLSYDGRVVVESVKPLLSKR
;
A
#
# COMPACT_ATOMS: atom_id res chain seq x y z
N MET A 1 4.76 18.91 -2.58
CA MET A 1 4.78 17.48 -2.22
C MET A 1 3.60 17.21 -1.30
N ILE A 2 2.39 17.16 -1.85
CA ILE A 2 1.19 16.75 -1.10
C ILE A 2 1.12 15.24 -1.29
N CYS A 3 1.72 14.52 -0.36
CA CYS A 3 1.51 13.10 -0.26
C CYS A 3 0.25 12.92 0.60
N THR A 4 -0.89 12.66 -0.04
CA THR A 4 -2.10 12.31 0.71
C THR A 4 -1.92 10.89 1.21
N PHE A 5 -1.80 10.73 2.53
CA PHE A 5 -1.73 9.43 3.16
C PHE A 5 -3.11 9.03 3.68
N LEU A 6 -3.62 7.87 3.25
CA LEU A 6 -4.86 7.30 3.79
C LEU A 6 -4.60 5.91 4.36
N THR A 7 -4.83 5.75 5.66
CA THR A 7 -4.68 4.50 6.37
C THR A 7 -6.03 3.84 6.64
N ARG A 8 -6.12 2.53 6.40
CA ARG A 8 -7.31 1.73 6.74
C ARG A 8 -6.92 0.25 6.89
N TYR A 9 -7.32 -0.39 7.99
CA TYR A 9 -7.09 -1.83 8.23
C TYR A 9 -5.66 -2.29 7.91
N GLU A 10 -4.66 -1.68 8.54
CA GLU A 10 -3.23 -1.98 8.33
C GLU A 10 -2.71 -1.76 6.90
N LEU A 11 -3.47 -1.09 6.03
CA LEU A 11 -3.04 -0.65 4.71
C LEU A 11 -2.87 0.87 4.71
N MET A 12 -1.82 1.34 4.04
CA MET A 12 -1.59 2.77 3.80
C MET A 12 -1.48 3.02 2.31
N GLN A 13 -2.09 4.09 1.82
CA GLN A 13 -1.92 4.56 0.45
C GLN A 13 -1.22 5.89 0.42
N SER A 14 -0.36 6.08 -0.58
CA SER A 14 0.31 7.34 -0.86
C SER A 14 0.23 7.63 -2.36
N CYS A 15 -0.09 8.86 -2.72
CA CYS A 15 -0.08 9.33 -4.10
C CYS A 15 0.72 10.63 -4.24
N GLY A 16 1.16 10.94 -5.45
CA GLY A 16 1.99 12.11 -5.68
C GLY A 16 1.98 12.66 -7.11
N THR A 17 2.87 13.62 -7.32
CA THR A 17 3.15 14.28 -8.61
C THR A 17 3.97 13.44 -9.58
N ASP A 18 4.42 12.27 -9.14
CA ASP A 18 5.09 11.26 -9.94
C ASP A 18 4.11 10.37 -10.72
N SER A 19 2.82 10.73 -10.73
CA SER A 19 1.73 9.98 -11.34
C SER A 19 1.65 8.53 -10.82
N THR A 20 2.12 8.30 -9.59
CA THR A 20 2.05 6.97 -8.95
C THR A 20 1.15 6.97 -7.73
N VAL A 21 0.53 5.81 -7.49
CA VAL A 21 -0.14 5.46 -6.24
C VAL A 21 0.54 4.22 -5.68
N ASN A 22 1.08 4.33 -4.47
CA ASN A 22 1.70 3.22 -3.78
C ASN A 22 0.80 2.73 -2.65
N LEU A 23 0.65 1.41 -2.57
CA LEU A 23 -0.07 0.72 -1.52
C LEU A 23 0.94 0.01 -0.62
N TRP A 24 0.82 0.23 0.68
CA TRP A 24 1.73 -0.27 1.69
C TRP A 24 0.99 -1.08 2.75
N PHE A 25 1.65 -2.09 3.33
CA PHE A 25 1.31 -2.63 4.63
C PHE A 25 1.85 -1.71 5.73
N ALA A 26 0.96 -1.23 6.59
CA ALA A 26 1.28 -0.39 7.75
C ALA A 26 1.65 -1.20 9.00
N SER A 27 1.40 -2.51 9.01
CA SER A 27 1.77 -3.39 10.13
C SER A 27 3.15 -3.98 9.89
N THR A 28 4.15 -3.39 10.54
CA THR A 28 5.42 -4.07 10.79
C THR A 28 5.26 -4.76 12.13
N SER A 29 5.08 -6.08 12.16
CA SER A 29 5.35 -6.84 13.37
C SER A 29 6.88 -6.82 13.59
N ALA A 30 7.38 -5.71 14.11
CA ALA A 30 8.72 -5.63 14.66
C ALA A 30 8.67 -6.47 15.93
N GLY A 31 9.09 -7.73 15.83
CA GLY A 31 9.57 -8.43 17.01
C GLY A 31 10.78 -7.65 17.53
N ASP A 32 10.57 -6.93 18.64
CA ASP A 32 11.63 -6.43 19.51
C ASP A 32 12.46 -7.62 19.98
N GLU A 33 13.56 -7.97 19.31
CA GLU A 33 14.64 -8.74 19.93
C GLU A 33 16.02 -8.20 19.46
N LEU A 34 16.77 -7.68 20.44
CA LEU A 34 18.16 -7.25 20.37
C LEU A 34 19.09 -8.39 19.90
N PRO A 35 20.29 -8.08 19.35
CA PRO A 35 21.08 -9.03 18.57
C PRO A 35 21.82 -10.02 19.48
N SER A 36 21.36 -11.27 19.52
CA SER A 36 22.15 -12.39 20.02
C SER A 36 22.73 -13.17 18.84
N GLU A 37 24.05 -13.08 18.72
CA GLU A 37 24.90 -13.83 17.82
C GLU A 37 24.56 -15.33 17.83
N SER A 38 24.02 -15.87 16.74
CA SER A 38 24.29 -17.24 16.30
C SER A 38 23.67 -17.49 14.92
N LEU A 39 24.49 -18.04 14.04
CA LEU A 39 24.13 -18.51 12.72
C LEU A 39 23.05 -19.60 12.81
N VAL A 40 21.79 -19.26 12.54
CA VAL A 40 20.84 -20.17 11.88
C VAL A 40 19.86 -19.33 11.06
N GLU A 41 20.14 -19.21 9.77
CA GLU A 41 19.30 -18.51 8.80
C GLU A 41 17.98 -19.29 8.61
N SER A 42 17.00 -18.96 9.44
CA SER A 42 15.59 -19.27 9.19
C SER A 42 15.03 -18.21 8.25
N PRO A 43 14.21 -18.56 7.23
CA PRO A 43 13.66 -17.58 6.30
C PRO A 43 12.54 -16.82 7.02
N THR A 44 12.92 -15.90 7.90
CA THR A 44 12.06 -14.83 8.36
C THR A 44 11.75 -14.01 7.13
N GLN A 45 10.61 -14.34 6.54
CA GLN A 45 10.01 -13.68 5.40
C GLN A 45 10.01 -12.18 5.68
N ARG A 46 10.98 -11.46 5.13
CA ARG A 46 11.00 -10.00 5.10
C ARG A 46 9.75 -9.58 4.32
N VAL A 47 8.65 -9.36 5.03
CA VAL A 47 7.39 -8.93 4.42
C VAL A 47 7.68 -7.58 3.78
N ASN A 48 7.63 -7.52 2.45
CA ASN A 48 7.88 -6.29 1.73
C ASN A 48 6.75 -5.31 2.11
N PRO A 49 7.06 -4.14 2.70
CA PRO A 49 6.01 -3.22 3.13
C PRO A 49 5.29 -2.60 1.94
N LEU A 50 5.91 -2.57 0.75
CA LEU A 50 5.26 -2.14 -0.49
C LEU A 50 4.50 -3.32 -1.11
N LEU A 51 3.19 -3.17 -1.22
CA LEU A 51 2.31 -4.16 -1.83
C LEU A 51 2.23 -4.03 -3.34
N ASN A 52 1.90 -2.83 -3.80
CA ASN A 52 1.67 -2.53 -5.21
C ASN A 52 2.00 -1.05 -5.48
N THR A 53 2.41 -0.81 -6.72
CA THR A 53 2.55 0.53 -7.30
C THR A 53 1.70 0.59 -8.55
N TYR A 54 0.81 1.57 -8.59
CA TYR A 54 -0.07 1.87 -9.72
C TYR A 54 0.46 3.11 -10.41
N SER A 55 0.89 2.97 -11.67
CA SER A 55 1.54 4.04 -12.45
C SER A 55 0.83 4.30 -13.78
N ASP A 56 -0.44 3.93 -13.89
CA ASP A 56 -1.24 4.09 -15.11
C ASP A 56 -1.82 5.50 -15.29
N PHE A 57 -1.44 6.44 -14.42
CA PHE A 57 -1.91 7.83 -14.45
C PHE A 57 -1.02 8.66 -15.38
N GLU A 58 -1.64 9.50 -16.23
CA GLU A 58 -0.90 10.41 -17.12
C GLU A 58 -0.47 11.69 -16.40
N ASP A 59 -1.21 12.09 -15.36
CA ASP A 59 -0.92 13.27 -14.53
C ASP A 59 -0.92 12.91 -13.03
N SER A 60 -0.46 13.87 -12.24
CA SER A 60 -0.36 13.83 -10.79
C SER A 60 -1.67 13.39 -10.12
N VAL A 61 -1.56 12.54 -9.11
CA VAL A 61 -2.72 12.05 -8.36
C VAL A 61 -2.90 12.87 -7.09
N TYR A 62 -4.08 13.44 -6.89
CA TYR A 62 -4.37 14.29 -5.73
C TYR A 62 -5.46 13.75 -4.80
N GLY A 63 -6.31 12.86 -5.33
CA GLY A 63 -7.42 12.27 -4.57
C GLY A 63 -7.20 10.78 -4.36
N LEU A 64 -7.41 10.34 -3.12
CA LEU A 64 -7.52 8.94 -2.74
C LEU A 64 -8.77 8.77 -1.89
N ALA A 65 -9.47 7.65 -2.03
CA ALA A 65 -10.61 7.33 -1.19
C ALA A 65 -10.80 5.81 -1.05
N TRP A 66 -10.95 5.33 0.18
CA TRP A 66 -11.35 3.94 0.44
C TRP A 66 -12.87 3.78 0.33
N SER A 67 -13.32 2.65 -0.19
CA SER A 67 -14.75 2.31 -0.23
C SER A 67 -15.27 2.11 1.20
N SER A 68 -16.34 2.78 1.58
CA SER A 68 -16.93 2.62 2.93
C SER A 68 -17.44 1.19 3.17
N ARG A 69 -17.96 0.53 2.12
CA ARG A 69 -18.53 -0.82 2.19
C ARG A 69 -17.49 -1.93 2.08
N GLU A 70 -16.44 -1.73 1.28
CA GLU A 70 -15.45 -2.77 0.97
C GLU A 70 -14.04 -2.33 1.36
N PRO A 71 -13.43 -2.95 2.39
CA PRO A 71 -12.07 -2.65 2.86
C PRO A 71 -10.95 -2.71 1.82
N TRP A 72 -11.12 -3.55 0.80
CA TRP A 72 -10.11 -3.82 -0.22
C TRP A 72 -10.26 -2.96 -1.48
N ILE A 73 -11.33 -2.18 -1.59
CA ILE A 73 -11.56 -1.31 -2.75
C ILE A 73 -11.16 0.12 -2.42
N PHE A 74 -10.43 0.74 -3.33
CA PHE A 74 -10.14 2.16 -3.28
C PHE A 74 -10.31 2.81 -4.65
N ALA A 75 -10.42 4.12 -4.63
CA ALA A 75 -10.44 4.97 -5.81
C ALA A 75 -9.32 6.00 -5.73
N SER A 76 -8.70 6.29 -6.87
CA SER A 76 -7.74 7.36 -7.05
C SER A 76 -8.19 8.31 -8.17
N LEU A 77 -7.81 9.58 -8.04
CA LEU A 77 -8.18 10.66 -8.96
C LEU A 77 -6.96 11.47 -9.38
N SER A 78 -6.73 11.52 -10.69
CA SER A 78 -5.68 12.30 -11.33
C SER A 78 -6.19 13.66 -11.84
N TYR A 79 -5.28 14.60 -12.10
CA TYR A 79 -5.58 15.94 -12.63
C TYR A 79 -6.13 15.93 -14.06
N ASP A 80 -5.86 14.89 -14.83
CA ASP A 80 -6.43 14.67 -16.17
C ASP A 80 -7.92 14.30 -16.13
N GLY A 81 -8.50 14.15 -14.94
CA GLY A 81 -9.90 13.76 -14.71
C GLY A 81 -10.11 12.25 -14.72
N ARG A 82 -9.06 11.43 -14.82
CA ARG A 82 -9.18 9.97 -14.72
C ARG A 82 -9.44 9.54 -13.29
N VAL A 83 -10.45 8.69 -13.14
CA VAL A 83 -10.74 7.98 -11.89
C VAL A 83 -10.46 6.52 -12.12
N VAL A 84 -9.58 5.96 -11.29
CA VAL A 84 -9.29 4.52 -11.29
C VAL A 84 -9.84 3.94 -10.00
N VAL A 85 -10.63 2.87 -10.13
CA VAL A 85 -11.12 2.09 -9.00
C VAL A 85 -10.42 0.76 -9.04
N GLU A 86 -9.77 0.42 -7.93
CA GLU A 86 -8.91 -0.74 -7.85
C GLU A 86 -9.30 -1.60 -6.65
N SER A 87 -9.21 -2.91 -6.83
CA SER A 87 -9.52 -3.90 -5.81
C SER A 87 -8.24 -4.61 -5.41
N VAL A 88 -7.74 -4.30 -4.22
CA VAL A 88 -6.63 -5.01 -3.60
C VAL A 88 -7.10 -6.43 -3.33
N LYS A 89 -6.62 -7.41 -4.08
CA LYS A 89 -6.94 -8.81 -3.75
C LYS A 89 -6.46 -9.07 -2.33
N PRO A 90 -7.35 -9.42 -1.37
CA PRO A 90 -6.88 -9.83 -0.06
C PRO A 90 -5.99 -11.04 -0.32
N LEU A 91 -4.72 -10.96 0.06
CA LEU A 91 -3.73 -12.04 -0.11
C LEU A 91 -4.12 -13.33 0.66
N LEU A 92 -5.33 -13.40 1.22
CA LEU A 92 -5.97 -14.53 1.88
C LEU A 92 -6.78 -15.39 0.90
N SER A 93 -6.16 -15.88 -0.16
CA SER A 93 -6.67 -17.06 -0.88
C SER A 93 -5.54 -18.04 -1.21
N LYS A 94 -4.86 -18.50 -0.16
CA LYS A 94 -4.22 -19.82 -0.15
C LYS A 94 -4.82 -20.62 0.99
N ARG A 95 -5.90 -21.35 0.68
CA ARG A 95 -6.19 -22.63 1.32
C ARG A 95 -5.45 -23.71 0.55
#